data_AF-A0A8J2FMS1-F1
#
_entry.id   AF-A0A8J2FMS1-F1
#
_cell.length_a   1.000
_cell.length_b   1.000
_cell.length_c   1.000
_cell.angle_alpha   90.00
_cell.angle_beta   90.00
_cell.angle_gamma   90.00
#
_symmetry.space_group_name_H-M   'P 1'
#
loop_
_entity.id
_entity.type
_entity.pdbx_description
1 polymer ?
#
loop_
_entity_poly.entity_id
_entity_poly.type
_entity_poly.pdbx_seq_one_letter_code
_entity_poly.pdbx_strand_id
1 'polypeptide(L)'
;MENSSSCSNRGQAGECSRLEKFFEQSTLYQEFLAEREEILRHKWIESEKAGRDIGFEKALLDWILNHRAAWRAYRKRLREGKENQRPGQAALLVTLALCLGPKV
;
A
#
# COMPACT_ATOMS: atom_id res chain seq x y z
N MET A 1 -23.55 46.25 -7.20
CA MET A 1 -22.24 46.02 -6.57
C MET A 1 -21.59 44.88 -7.31
N GLU A 2 -20.97 45.20 -8.44
CA GLU A 2 -20.15 44.26 -9.20
C GLU A 2 -18.79 44.18 -8.48
N ASN A 3 -18.46 43.01 -7.92
CA ASN A 3 -17.08 42.71 -7.58
C ASN A 3 -16.55 41.70 -8.59
N SER A 4 -16.10 42.27 -9.71
CA SER A 4 -15.19 41.65 -10.65
C SER A 4 -13.88 41.31 -9.95
N SER A 5 -13.67 40.01 -9.69
CA SER A 5 -12.34 39.42 -9.57
C SER A 5 -12.28 38.18 -10.45
N SER A 6 -12.38 38.43 -11.76
CA SER A 6 -11.98 37.50 -12.81
C SER A 6 -10.46 37.35 -12.76
N CYS A 7 -9.96 36.29 -12.14
CA CYS A 7 -8.63 35.76 -12.43
C CYS A 7 -8.78 34.56 -13.35
N SER A 8 -8.69 34.80 -14.65
CA SER A 8 -8.57 33.79 -15.69
C SER A 8 -7.15 33.24 -15.66
N ASN A 9 -6.89 32.11 -15.02
CA ASN A 9 -5.63 31.38 -15.18
C ASN A 9 -5.79 30.29 -16.24
N ARG A 10 -5.80 30.73 -17.50
CA ARG A 10 -5.74 29.87 -18.69
C ARG A 10 -4.28 29.44 -18.88
N GLY A 11 -3.78 28.56 -18.02
CA GLY A 11 -2.38 28.11 -18.03
C GLY A 11 -1.99 26.95 -17.10
N GLN A 12 -2.89 26.46 -16.24
CA GLN A 12 -2.52 25.49 -15.17
C GLN A 12 -3.12 24.08 -15.33
N ALA A 13 -3.59 23.70 -16.52
CA ALA A 13 -4.09 22.33 -16.74
C ALA A 13 -2.96 21.27 -16.73
N GLY A 14 -1.71 21.67 -17.02
CA GLY A 14 -0.56 20.74 -17.06
C GLY A 14 0.04 20.43 -15.68
N GLU A 15 0.00 21.38 -14.75
CA GLU A 15 0.67 21.28 -13.44
C GLU A 15 -0.17 20.48 -12.42
N CYS A 16 -1.51 20.56 -12.51
CA CYS A 16 -2.43 19.77 -11.69
C CYS A 16 -2.28 18.26 -11.95
N SER A 17 -2.13 17.86 -13.23
CA SER A 17 -1.98 16.45 -13.63
C SER A 17 -0.66 15.81 -13.19
N ARG A 18 0.39 16.62 -12.93
CA ARG A 18 1.72 16.13 -12.54
C ARG A 18 1.78 15.84 -11.06
N LEU A 19 1.11 16.66 -10.25
CA LEU A 19 1.06 16.49 -8.80
C LEU A 19 0.21 15.25 -8.43
N GLU A 20 -0.92 15.03 -9.11
CA GLU A 20 -1.72 13.80 -8.97
C GLU A 20 -0.88 12.55 -9.24
N LYS A 21 -0.17 12.51 -10.37
CA LYS A 21 0.73 11.39 -10.74
C LYS A 21 1.86 11.18 -9.72
N PHE A 22 2.41 12.26 -9.16
CA PHE A 22 3.45 12.15 -8.14
C PHE A 22 2.91 11.54 -6.84
N PHE A 23 1.71 11.92 -6.43
CA PHE A 23 1.06 11.33 -5.26
C PHE A 23 0.67 9.88 -5.50
N GLU A 24 0.15 9.53 -6.68
CA GLU A 24 -0.18 8.15 -7.06
C GLU A 24 1.03 7.21 -7.02
N GLN A 25 2.20 7.73 -7.37
CA GLN A 25 3.48 7.01 -7.32
C GLN A 25 4.09 6.96 -5.92
N SER A 26 3.61 7.79 -4.98
CA SER A 26 4.15 7.83 -3.63
C SER A 26 3.73 6.60 -2.82
N THR A 27 4.70 6.06 -2.06
CA THR A 27 4.46 4.92 -1.17
C THR A 27 3.42 5.25 -0.10
N LEU A 28 3.32 6.52 0.33
CA LEU A 28 2.34 6.98 1.31
C LEU A 28 0.91 6.82 0.81
N TYR A 29 0.63 7.25 -0.43
CA TYR A 29 -0.71 7.17 -1.01
C TYR A 29 -1.13 5.71 -1.24
N GLN A 30 -0.20 4.88 -1.72
CA GLN A 30 -0.43 3.44 -1.88
C GLN A 30 -0.75 2.75 -0.54
N GLU A 31 -0.05 3.12 0.53
CA GLU A 31 -0.34 2.61 1.88
C GLU A 31 -1.70 3.08 2.39
N PHE A 32 -2.11 4.31 2.09
CA PHE A 32 -3.43 4.82 2.42
C PHE A 32 -4.54 4.06 1.67
N LEU A 33 -4.38 3.82 0.35
CA LEU A 33 -5.34 3.04 -0.44
C LEU A 33 -5.49 1.63 0.12
N ALA A 34 -4.39 0.98 0.46
CA ALA A 34 -4.43 -0.36 1.00
C ALA A 34 -5.06 -0.40 2.41
N GLU A 35 -4.85 0.62 3.25
CA GLU A 35 -5.52 0.72 4.55
C GLU A 35 -7.03 0.92 4.36
N ARG A 36 -7.45 1.74 3.39
CA ARG A 36 -8.87 1.94 3.03
C ARG A 36 -9.52 0.64 2.56
N GLU A 37 -8.87 -0.10 1.68
CA GLU A 37 -9.37 -1.41 1.21
C GLU A 37 -9.53 -2.39 2.36
N GLU A 38 -8.60 -2.38 3.31
CA GLU A 38 -8.67 -3.27 4.47
C GLU A 38 -9.84 -2.92 5.40
N ILE A 39 -10.10 -1.63 5.63
CA ILE A 39 -11.29 -1.18 6.36
C ILE A 39 -12.58 -1.63 5.67
N LEU A 40 -12.62 -1.58 4.32
CA LEU A 40 -13.79 -2.04 3.57
C LEU A 40 -13.98 -3.56 3.67
N ARG A 41 -12.89 -4.35 3.66
CA ARG A 41 -12.98 -5.80 3.92
C ARG A 41 -13.49 -6.09 5.32
N HIS A 42 -12.95 -5.40 6.33
CA HIS A 42 -13.41 -5.55 7.71
C HIS A 42 -14.89 -5.22 7.85
N LYS A 43 -15.35 -4.08 7.27
CA LYS A 43 -16.77 -3.72 7.21
C LYS A 43 -17.62 -4.84 6.63
N TRP A 44 -17.20 -5.43 5.50
CA TRP A 44 -17.95 -6.50 4.85
C TRP A 44 -18.04 -7.73 5.77
N ILE A 45 -16.92 -8.21 6.31
CA ILE A 45 -16.88 -9.37 7.20
C ILE A 45 -17.77 -9.17 8.43
N GLU A 46 -17.70 -8.01 9.07
CA GLU A 46 -18.53 -7.73 10.25
C GLU A 46 -20.01 -7.53 9.91
N SER A 47 -20.32 -7.06 8.70
CA SER A 47 -21.71 -6.98 8.22
C SER A 47 -22.29 -8.38 7.99
N GLU A 48 -21.51 -9.28 7.40
CA GLU A 48 -21.90 -10.69 7.21
C GLU A 48 -22.16 -11.37 8.56
N LYS A 49 -21.27 -11.17 9.54
CA LYS A 49 -21.44 -11.71 10.90
C LYS A 49 -22.67 -11.16 11.62
N ALA A 50 -22.97 -9.88 11.42
CA ALA A 50 -24.12 -9.22 12.04
C ALA A 50 -25.45 -9.52 11.34
N GLY A 51 -25.42 -10.12 10.14
CA GLY A 51 -26.60 -10.31 9.29
C GLY A 51 -27.22 -9.00 8.79
N ARG A 52 -26.46 -7.88 8.85
CA ARG A 52 -26.89 -6.54 8.41
C ARG A 52 -25.67 -5.66 8.20
N ASP A 53 -25.80 -4.61 7.37
CA ASP A 53 -24.74 -3.61 7.26
C ASP A 53 -24.51 -2.92 8.62
N ILE A 54 -23.27 -2.95 9.09
CA ILE A 54 -22.86 -2.26 10.31
C ILE A 54 -22.56 -0.78 10.09
N GLY A 55 -22.37 -0.36 8.84
CA GLY A 55 -21.99 0.99 8.45
C GLY A 55 -20.48 1.24 8.49
N PHE A 56 -20.04 2.24 7.72
CA PHE A 56 -18.61 2.55 7.57
C PHE A 56 -17.98 3.08 8.86
N GLU A 57 -18.66 3.99 9.57
CA GLU A 57 -18.09 4.63 10.76
C GLU A 57 -17.89 3.65 11.92
N LYS A 58 -18.84 2.74 12.12
CA LYS A 58 -18.70 1.65 13.10
C LYS A 58 -17.52 0.73 12.76
N ALA A 59 -17.41 0.32 11.50
CA ALA A 59 -16.30 -0.51 11.02
C ALA A 59 -14.95 0.22 11.15
N LEU A 60 -14.91 1.53 10.88
CA LEU A 60 -13.69 2.33 10.98
C LEU A 60 -13.20 2.43 12.43
N LEU A 61 -14.09 2.72 13.36
CA LEU A 61 -13.74 2.82 14.79
C LEU A 61 -13.22 1.48 15.32
N ASP A 62 -13.93 0.39 15.03
CA ASP A 62 -13.48 -0.96 15.44
C ASP A 62 -12.11 -1.30 14.83
N TRP A 63 -11.94 -1.04 13.53
CA TRP A 63 -10.67 -1.27 12.84
C TRP A 63 -9.49 -0.51 13.46
N ILE A 64 -9.67 0.78 13.75
CA ILE A 64 -8.63 1.62 14.35
C ILE A 64 -8.21 1.09 15.72
N LEU A 65 -9.18 0.68 16.53
CA LEU A 65 -8.93 0.20 17.89
C LEU A 65 -8.30 -1.19 17.93
N ASN A 66 -8.79 -2.12 17.10
CA ASN A 66 -8.49 -3.55 17.27
C ASN A 66 -7.53 -4.12 16.22
N HIS A 67 -7.41 -3.51 15.04
CA HIS A 67 -6.77 -4.16 13.90
C HIS A 67 -5.61 -3.36 13.29
N ARG A 68 -5.70 -2.03 13.27
CA ARG A 68 -4.80 -1.15 12.53
C ARG A 68 -3.32 -1.33 12.91
N ALA A 69 -3.03 -1.44 14.20
CA ALA A 69 -1.66 -1.60 14.69
C ALA A 69 -1.01 -2.90 14.17
N ALA A 70 -1.73 -4.01 14.26
CA ALA A 70 -1.27 -5.31 13.78
C ALA A 70 -1.06 -5.31 12.26
N TRP A 71 -2.01 -4.71 11.51
CA TRP A 71 -1.91 -4.60 10.05
C TRP A 71 -0.67 -3.79 9.60
N ARG A 72 -0.40 -2.65 10.25
CA ARG A 72 0.80 -1.84 9.98
C ARG A 72 2.10 -2.61 10.28
N ALA A 73 2.12 -3.35 11.39
CA ALA A 73 3.28 -4.17 11.75
C ALA A 73 3.52 -5.30 10.73
N TYR A 74 2.46 -5.99 10.29
CA TYR A 74 2.53 -7.02 9.25
C TYR A 74 3.11 -6.47 7.94
N ARG A 75 2.61 -5.32 7.45
CA ARG A 75 3.12 -4.68 6.23
C ARG A 75 4.57 -4.22 6.34
N LYS A 76 5.00 -3.73 7.51
CA LYS A 76 6.41 -3.38 7.76
C LYS A 76 7.31 -4.60 7.56
N ARG A 77 6.95 -5.73 8.17
CA ARG A 77 7.68 -7.00 8.01
C ARG A 77 7.70 -7.52 6.58
N LEU A 78 6.60 -7.40 5.83
CA LEU A 78 6.56 -7.80 4.42
C LEU A 78 7.57 -7.02 3.56
N ARG A 79 7.80 -5.73 3.86
CA ARG A 79 8.80 -4.94 3.15
C ARG A 79 10.22 -5.35 3.52
N GLU A 80 10.48 -5.54 4.81
CA GLU A 80 11.78 -6.02 5.31
C GLU A 80 12.11 -7.42 4.78
N GLY A 81 11.11 -8.30 4.66
CA GLY A 81 11.26 -9.64 4.08
C GLY A 81 11.58 -9.66 2.58
N LYS A 82 11.17 -8.63 1.83
CA LYS A 82 11.56 -8.45 0.42
C LYS A 82 13.00 -7.97 0.28
N GLU A 83 13.49 -7.19 1.23
CA GLU A 83 14.87 -6.69 1.19
C GLU A 83 15.91 -7.75 1.57
N ASN A 84 15.54 -8.68 2.46
CA ASN A 84 16.36 -9.84 2.81
C ASN A 84 16.44 -10.92 1.72
N GLN A 85 15.73 -10.75 0.60
CA GLN A 85 15.90 -11.54 -0.63
C GLN A 85 16.68 -10.75 -1.69
N ARG A 86 17.83 -10.19 -1.31
CA ARG A 86 18.90 -9.91 -2.28
C ARG A 86 19.79 -11.15 -2.38
N PRO A 87 19.67 -12.00 -3.42
CA PRO A 87 20.65 -13.06 -3.69
C PRO A 87 21.94 -12.41 -4.22
N GLY A 88 22.64 -11.66 -3.37
CA GLY A 88 23.92 -11.04 -3.70
C GLY A 88 25.12 -11.93 -3.42
N GLN A 89 24.96 -13.09 -2.76
CA GLN A 89 26.09 -13.95 -2.37
C GLN A 89 25.83 -15.48 -2.44
N ALA A 90 24.60 -15.95 -2.70
CA ALA A 90 24.31 -17.39 -2.73
C ALA A 90 24.59 -18.08 -4.09
N ALA A 91 24.79 -17.32 -5.17
CA ALA A 91 25.02 -17.89 -6.51
C ALA A 91 26.44 -18.48 -6.72
N LEU A 92 27.40 -18.18 -5.82
CA LEU A 92 28.76 -18.70 -5.94
C LEU A 92 28.92 -20.13 -5.38
N LEU A 93 28.09 -20.55 -4.42
CA LEU A 93 28.23 -21.87 -3.80
C LEU A 93 27.51 -22.99 -4.58
N VAL A 94 26.49 -22.67 -5.38
CA VAL A 94 25.81 -23.68 -6.21
C VAL A 94 26.59 -23.97 -7.50
N THR A 95 27.35 -23.00 -8.02
CA THR A 95 28.15 -23.19 -9.24
C THR A 95 29.40 -24.05 -8.98
N LEU A 96 30.00 -24.00 -7.77
CA LEU A 96 31.20 -24.80 -7.47
C LEU A 96 30.91 -26.29 -7.22
N ALA A 97 29.69 -26.64 -6.82
CA ALA A 97 29.30 -28.03 -6.52
C ALA A 97 29.05 -28.89 -7.79
N LEU A 98 29.00 -28.30 -8.98
CA LEU A 98 28.85 -29.02 -10.25
C LEU A 98 30.17 -29.28 -11.00
N CYS A 99 31.31 -28.78 -10.50
CA CYS A 99 32.61 -28.93 -11.18
C CYS A 99 33.50 -30.08 -10.67
N LEU A 100 33.09 -30.82 -9.64
CA LEU A 100 33.83 -32.02 -9.19
C LEU A 100 32.96 -33.25 -9.35
N GLY A 101 32.77 -33.65 -10.61
CA GLY A 101 32.35 -35.01 -10.93
C GLY A 101 33.43 -36.03 -10.53
N PRO A 102 33.05 -37.27 -10.17
CA PRO A 102 34.01 -38.32 -9.83
C PRO A 102 34.86 -38.67 -11.06
N LYS A 103 36.19 -38.57 -10.93
CA LYS A 103 37.12 -39.22 -11.86
C LYS A 103 37.09 -40.72 -11.56
N VAL A 104 36.64 -41.47 -12.56
CA VAL A 104 36.92 -42.88 -12.93
C VAL A 104 37.25 -43.84 -11.80
#